data_AF-A0A229SUX5-F1
#
_entry.id   AF-A0A229SUX5-F1
#
_cell.length_a   1.000
_cell.length_b   1.000
_cell.length_c   1.000
_cell.angle_alpha   90.00
_cell.angle_beta   90.00
_cell.angle_gamma   90.00
#
_symmetry.space_group_name_H-M   'P 1'
#
loop_
_entity.id
_entity.type
_entity.pdbx_description
1 polymer ?
#
loop_
_entity_poly.entity_id
_entity_poly.type
_entity_poly.pdbx_seq_one_letter_code
_entity_poly.pdbx_strand_id
1 'polypeptide(L)'
;MVPTTTATFGGMAVQVQTSQYGEQPRTIAFSAPLSLSEEEMVGALFRCAEVGLTADELDDLDYVRECVAGQVINAGLDEIHEACVRVGNLAPGSEWADFVPALRTAVRHAFALDIPVPRKPVRRRGLAGVAQ
;
A
#
# COMPACT_ATOMS: atom_id res chain seq x y z
N MET A 1 -29.47 -9.48 -22.43
CA MET A 1 -28.99 -9.22 -21.05
C MET A 1 -27.48 -9.13 -21.13
N VAL A 2 -26.87 -8.00 -20.78
CA VAL A 2 -25.40 -7.82 -20.89
C VAL A 2 -24.73 -8.50 -19.69
N PRO A 3 -23.75 -9.41 -19.89
CA PRO A 3 -23.04 -10.00 -18.77
C PRO A 3 -22.36 -8.89 -17.96
N THR A 4 -22.66 -8.86 -16.66
CA THR A 4 -22.09 -7.90 -15.72
C THR A 4 -21.25 -8.69 -14.73
N THR A 5 -19.95 -8.38 -14.67
CA THR A 5 -19.06 -8.93 -13.65
C THR A 5 -18.89 -7.87 -12.57
N THR A 6 -19.07 -8.28 -11.30
CA THR A 6 -18.88 -7.41 -10.14
C THR A 6 -17.69 -7.89 -9.35
N ALA A 7 -16.77 -6.98 -9.06
CA ALA A 7 -15.66 -7.21 -8.13
C ALA A 7 -15.78 -6.26 -6.94
N THR A 8 -15.50 -6.76 -5.74
CA THR A 8 -15.59 -6.01 -4.48
C THR A 8 -14.20 -5.83 -3.87
N PHE A 9 -13.86 -4.59 -3.54
CA PHE A 9 -12.60 -4.19 -2.91
C PHE A 9 -12.89 -3.27 -1.73
N GLY A 10 -12.61 -3.68 -0.49
CA GLY A 10 -12.65 -2.79 0.69
C GLY A 10 -13.92 -1.92 0.80
N GLY A 11 -15.10 -2.49 0.54
CA GLY A 11 -16.39 -1.79 0.58
C GLY A 11 -16.84 -1.11 -0.73
N MET A 12 -15.98 -1.07 -1.76
CA MET A 12 -16.33 -0.58 -3.09
C MET A 12 -16.71 -1.73 -4.03
N ALA A 13 -17.88 -1.65 -4.66
CA ALA A 13 -18.31 -2.59 -5.69
C ALA A 13 -18.12 -1.94 -7.08
N VAL A 14 -17.32 -2.57 -7.93
CA VAL A 14 -17.12 -2.13 -9.32
C VAL A 14 -17.88 -3.07 -10.24
N GLN A 15 -18.81 -2.51 -11.02
CA GLN A 15 -19.55 -3.24 -12.04
C GLN A 15 -18.97 -2.96 -13.42
N VAL A 16 -18.58 -4.01 -14.13
CA VAL A 16 -18.17 -3.92 -15.53
C VAL A 16 -19.31 -4.40 -16.41
N GLN A 17 -19.90 -3.50 -17.19
CA GLN A 17 -20.86 -3.85 -18.23
C GLN A 17 -20.14 -4.10 -19.54
N THR A 18 -20.33 -5.29 -20.09
CA THR A 18 -19.51 -5.74 -21.20
C THR A 18 -20.23 -5.55 -22.52
N SER A 19 -20.11 -4.34 -23.06
CA SER A 19 -20.62 -4.02 -24.39
C SER A 19 -19.71 -4.65 -25.46
N GLN A 20 -20.15 -5.78 -25.99
CA GLN A 20 -19.72 -6.43 -27.25
C GLN A 20 -18.24 -6.83 -27.34
N TYR A 21 -17.98 -8.12 -27.13
CA TYR A 21 -16.64 -8.71 -27.17
C TYR A 21 -16.23 -9.16 -28.58
N GLY A 22 -14.99 -8.83 -28.98
CA GLY A 22 -14.24 -9.56 -30.01
C GLY A 22 -13.27 -10.55 -29.36
N GLU A 23 -12.81 -11.56 -30.11
CA GLU A 23 -12.10 -12.78 -29.66
C GLU A 23 -10.72 -12.60 -28.98
N GLN A 24 -10.26 -11.38 -28.69
CA GLN A 24 -8.95 -11.16 -28.08
C GLN A 24 -9.03 -11.04 -26.55
N PRO A 25 -8.09 -11.65 -25.80
CA PRO A 25 -7.99 -11.41 -24.36
C PRO A 25 -7.71 -9.92 -24.12
N ARG A 26 -8.54 -9.29 -23.30
CA ARG A 26 -8.36 -7.89 -22.88
C ARG A 26 -8.03 -7.83 -21.39
N THR A 27 -7.00 -7.06 -21.07
CA THR A 27 -6.63 -6.72 -19.71
C THR A 27 -7.50 -5.56 -19.23
N ILE A 28 -8.10 -5.69 -18.05
CA ILE A 28 -8.78 -4.61 -17.34
C ILE A 28 -7.91 -4.28 -16.12
N ALA A 29 -7.48 -3.02 -15.99
CA ALA A 29 -6.72 -2.54 -14.84
C ALA A 29 -7.63 -1.68 -13.95
N PHE A 30 -7.59 -1.95 -12.65
CA PHE A 30 -8.26 -1.14 -11.65
C PHE A 30 -7.20 -0.48 -10.77
N SER A 31 -7.42 0.79 -10.43
CA SER A 31 -6.62 1.48 -9.42
C SER A 31 -7.57 1.98 -8.35
N ALA A 32 -7.28 1.63 -7.10
CA ALA A 32 -7.97 2.15 -5.94
C ALA A 32 -6.90 2.63 -4.95
N PRO A 33 -6.96 3.89 -4.49
CA PRO A 33 -6.07 4.34 -3.44
C PRO A 33 -6.43 3.61 -2.15
N LEU A 34 -5.45 2.93 -1.56
CA LEU A 34 -5.59 2.26 -0.29
C LEU A 34 -4.82 3.04 0.78
N SER A 35 -5.49 3.34 1.88
CA SER A 35 -4.85 3.94 3.05
C SER A 35 -4.35 2.82 3.94
N LEU A 36 -3.03 2.73 4.11
CA LEU A 36 -2.37 1.81 5.04
C LEU A 36 -1.70 2.61 6.14
N SER A 37 -1.81 2.12 7.37
CA SER A 37 -1.02 2.59 8.50
C SER A 37 0.44 2.12 8.40
N GLU A 38 1.35 2.77 9.14
CA GLU A 38 2.74 2.31 9.26
C GLU A 38 2.81 0.85 9.71
N GLU A 39 1.99 0.47 10.69
CA GLU A 39 1.96 -0.90 11.21
C GLU A 39 1.53 -1.92 10.14
N GLU A 40 0.53 -1.59 9.31
CA GLU A 40 0.12 -2.48 8.20
C GLU A 40 1.20 -2.60 7.13
N MET A 41 1.90 -1.52 6.81
CA MET A 41 3.04 -1.58 5.88
C MET A 41 4.20 -2.38 6.45
N VAL A 42 4.46 -2.26 7.76
CA VAL A 42 5.47 -3.07 8.47
C VAL A 42 5.05 -4.53 8.54
N GLY A 43 3.78 -4.82 8.81
CA GLY A 43 3.23 -6.18 8.79
C GLY A 43 3.35 -6.81 7.41
N ALA A 44 3.07 -6.06 6.34
CA ALA A 44 3.28 -6.50 4.97
C ALA A 44 4.77 -6.82 4.71
N LEU A 45 5.69 -5.92 5.05
CA LEU A 45 7.12 -6.14 4.84
C LEU A 45 7.67 -7.29 5.70
N PHE A 46 7.15 -7.47 6.92
CA PHE A 46 7.49 -8.57 7.82
C PHE A 46 7.16 -9.92 7.18
N ARG A 47 6.04 -10.03 6.47
CA ARG A 47 5.72 -11.25 5.72
C ARG A 47 6.68 -11.54 4.58
N CYS A 48 7.18 -10.50 3.90
CA CYS A 48 8.24 -10.67 2.92
C CYS A 48 9.52 -11.21 3.58
N ALA A 49 9.84 -10.73 4.78
CA ALA A 49 10.95 -11.26 5.58
C ALA A 49 10.74 -12.72 5.99
N GLU A 50 9.53 -13.11 6.37
CA GLU A 50 9.22 -14.53 6.67
C GLU A 50 9.51 -15.47 5.49
N VAL A 51 9.53 -14.96 4.24
CA VAL A 51 9.75 -15.74 3.01
C VAL A 51 11.17 -15.56 2.44
N GLY A 52 12.01 -14.72 3.05
CA GLY A 52 13.43 -14.62 2.72
C GLY A 52 13.96 -13.23 2.37
N LEU A 53 13.18 -12.16 2.57
CA LEU A 53 13.72 -10.79 2.50
C LEU A 53 14.83 -10.63 3.55
N THR A 54 16.02 -10.27 3.07
CA THR A 54 17.23 -10.07 3.88
C THR A 54 17.41 -8.62 4.28
N ALA A 55 18.31 -8.36 5.22
CA ALA A 55 18.61 -7.00 5.70
C ALA A 55 19.20 -6.11 4.59
N ASP A 56 20.03 -6.65 3.71
CA ASP A 56 20.67 -5.89 2.62
C ASP A 56 19.64 -5.37 1.60
N GLU A 57 18.54 -6.09 1.42
CA GLU A 57 17.46 -5.72 0.51
C GLU A 57 16.58 -4.58 1.06
N LEU A 58 16.69 -4.25 2.35
CA LEU A 58 15.95 -3.14 2.96
C LEU A 58 16.47 -1.76 2.52
N ASP A 59 17.71 -1.70 2.04
CA ASP A 59 18.30 -0.46 1.52
C ASP A 59 17.75 -0.10 0.13
N ASP A 60 17.18 -1.07 -0.60
CA ASP A 60 16.47 -0.83 -1.85
C ASP A 60 15.01 -0.44 -1.58
N LEU A 61 14.79 0.88 -1.50
CA LEU A 61 13.47 1.43 -1.19
C LEU A 61 12.41 1.13 -2.27
N ASP A 62 12.81 0.90 -3.53
CA ASP A 62 11.88 0.52 -4.59
C ASP A 62 11.44 -0.93 -4.41
N TYR A 63 12.38 -1.81 -4.06
CA TYR A 63 12.07 -3.19 -3.71
C TYR A 63 11.16 -3.28 -2.47
N VAL A 64 11.42 -2.47 -1.44
CA VAL A 64 10.54 -2.38 -0.25
C VAL A 64 9.10 -1.97 -0.63
N ARG A 65 8.94 -1.00 -1.54
CA ARG A 65 7.61 -0.61 -2.04
C ARG A 65 6.93 -1.75 -2.79
N GLU A 66 7.68 -2.45 -3.64
CA GLU A 66 7.20 -3.60 -4.39
C GLU A 66 6.75 -4.74 -3.47
N CYS A 67 7.54 -5.06 -2.44
CA CYS A 67 7.18 -6.05 -1.42
C CYS A 67 5.85 -5.70 -0.74
N VAL A 68 5.71 -4.47 -0.24
CA VAL A 68 4.48 -4.04 0.44
C VAL A 68 3.28 -4.09 -0.51
N ALA A 69 3.41 -3.56 -1.73
CA ALA A 69 2.34 -3.60 -2.72
C ALA A 69 1.98 -5.05 -3.11
N GLY A 70 2.98 -5.91 -3.29
CA GLY A 70 2.81 -7.31 -3.61
C GLY A 70 2.04 -8.07 -2.52
N GLN A 71 2.32 -7.81 -1.25
CA GLN A 71 1.57 -8.41 -0.14
C GLN A 71 0.13 -7.90 -0.08
N VAL A 72 -0.09 -6.60 -0.27
CA VAL A 72 -1.44 -6.03 -0.31
C VAL A 72 -2.28 -6.63 -1.44
N ILE A 73 -1.68 -6.81 -2.62
CA ILE A 73 -2.36 -7.33 -3.81
C ILE A 73 -2.63 -8.83 -3.68
N ASN A 74 -1.62 -9.62 -3.31
CA ASN A 74 -1.69 -11.08 -3.40
C ASN A 74 -2.26 -11.73 -2.13
N ALA A 75 -1.99 -11.13 -0.98
CA ALA A 75 -2.28 -11.71 0.33
C ALA A 75 -3.49 -11.03 0.98
N GLY A 76 -3.69 -9.74 0.72
CA GLY A 76 -4.82 -8.97 1.22
C GLY A 76 -4.64 -8.48 2.67
N LEU A 77 -5.61 -7.66 3.12
CA LEU A 77 -5.52 -6.95 4.40
C LEU A 77 -5.65 -7.86 5.63
N ASP A 78 -6.43 -8.94 5.54
CA ASP A 78 -6.64 -9.85 6.68
C ASP A 78 -5.33 -10.51 7.10
N GLU A 79 -4.57 -11.02 6.13
CA GLU A 79 -3.29 -11.66 6.40
C GLU A 79 -2.21 -10.65 6.82
N ILE A 80 -2.28 -9.40 6.33
CA ILE A 80 -1.44 -8.29 6.82
C ILE A 80 -1.77 -8.00 8.29
N HIS A 81 -3.05 -7.98 8.66
CA HIS A 81 -3.46 -7.74 10.04
C HIS A 81 -2.96 -8.85 10.98
N GLU A 82 -3.03 -10.11 10.54
CA GLU A 82 -2.43 -11.23 11.29
C GLU A 82 -0.92 -11.06 11.48
N ALA A 83 -0.20 -10.57 10.46
CA ALA A 83 1.22 -10.27 10.57
C ALA A 83 1.49 -9.13 11.58
N CYS A 84 0.67 -8.07 11.60
CA CYS A 84 0.76 -7.03 12.61
C CYS A 84 0.62 -7.60 14.03
N VAL A 85 -0.34 -8.51 14.23
CA VAL A 85 -0.53 -9.19 15.52
C VAL A 85 0.68 -10.05 15.87
N ARG A 86 1.29 -10.76 14.90
CA ARG A 86 2.53 -11.52 15.13
C ARG A 86 3.67 -10.61 15.57
N VAL A 87 3.89 -9.50 14.85
CA VAL A 87 4.91 -8.50 15.19
C VAL A 87 4.71 -7.97 16.61
N GLY A 88 3.48 -7.68 17.01
CA GLY A 88 3.16 -7.21 18.37
C GLY A 88 3.37 -8.25 19.48
N ASN A 89 3.43 -9.54 19.13
CA ASN A 89 3.59 -10.66 20.06
C ASN A 89 4.99 -11.28 20.05
N LEU A 90 5.95 -10.69 19.33
CA LEU A 90 7.32 -11.19 19.29
C LEU A 90 7.96 -11.18 20.68
N ALA A 91 8.67 -12.25 21.02
CA ALA A 91 9.40 -12.34 22.27
C ALA A 91 10.52 -11.28 22.30
N PRO A 92 10.65 -10.50 23.40
CA PRO A 92 11.73 -9.54 23.54
C PRO A 92 13.11 -10.20 23.40
N GLY A 93 14.00 -9.60 22.61
CA GLY A 93 15.34 -10.12 22.34
C GLY A 93 15.40 -11.34 21.42
N SER A 94 14.29 -11.66 20.72
CA SER A 94 14.34 -12.58 19.58
C SER A 94 14.92 -11.87 18.35
N GLU A 95 15.56 -12.63 17.45
CA GLU A 95 16.12 -12.10 16.20
C GLU A 95 15.06 -11.30 15.40
N TRP A 96 13.82 -11.79 15.38
CA TRP A 96 12.70 -11.10 14.75
C TRP A 96 12.35 -9.78 15.45
N ALA A 97 12.33 -9.75 16.78
CA ALA A 97 12.09 -8.51 17.53
C ALA A 97 13.20 -7.47 17.27
N ASP A 98 14.44 -7.92 17.11
CA ASP A 98 15.59 -7.07 16.81
C ASP A 98 15.59 -6.59 15.35
N PHE A 99 14.96 -7.34 14.44
CA PHE A 99 14.86 -6.99 13.02
C PHE A 99 13.71 -6.02 12.70
N VAL A 100 12.60 -6.07 13.43
CA VAL A 100 11.44 -5.19 13.23
C VAL A 100 11.78 -3.68 13.18
N PRO A 101 12.68 -3.13 14.01
CA PRO A 101 13.14 -1.75 13.89
C PRO A 101 13.73 -1.39 12.51
N ALA A 102 14.45 -2.32 11.88
CA ALA A 102 14.98 -2.13 10.53
C ALA A 102 13.83 -2.06 9.51
N LEU A 103 12.85 -2.97 9.61
CA LEU A 103 11.64 -2.95 8.77
C LEU A 103 10.86 -1.63 8.90
N ARG A 104 10.67 -1.13 10.13
CA ARG A 104 10.03 0.16 10.39
C ARG A 104 10.77 1.31 9.72
N THR A 105 12.10 1.33 9.83
CA THR A 105 12.94 2.36 9.22
C THR A 105 12.83 2.32 7.69
N ALA A 106 12.92 1.12 7.10
CA ALA A 106 12.76 0.92 5.66
C ALA A 106 11.40 1.40 5.16
N VAL A 107 10.29 1.05 5.85
CA VAL A 107 8.94 1.51 5.52
C VAL A 107 8.84 3.04 5.57
N ARG A 108 9.34 3.68 6.63
CA ARG A 108 9.27 5.14 6.75
C ARG A 108 10.02 5.85 5.63
N HIS A 109 11.20 5.36 5.28
CA HIS A 109 11.99 5.90 4.18
C HIS A 109 11.34 5.65 2.82
N ALA A 110 10.89 4.42 2.56
CA ALA A 110 10.26 4.03 1.32
C ALA A 110 8.96 4.81 1.06
N PHE A 111 8.17 5.07 2.08
CA PHE A 111 6.88 5.77 1.93
C PHE A 111 6.93 7.24 2.34
N ALA A 112 8.12 7.78 2.56
CA ALA A 112 8.35 9.19 2.92
C ALA A 112 7.51 9.66 4.12
N LEU A 113 7.25 8.77 5.08
CA LEU A 113 6.43 9.08 6.26
C LEU A 113 7.07 10.14 7.16
N ASP A 114 8.40 10.25 7.10
CA ASP A 114 9.18 11.26 7.84
C ASP A 114 9.43 12.55 7.04
N ILE A 115 9.02 12.63 5.76
CA ILE A 115 9.18 13.85 4.98
C ILE A 115 7.99 14.78 5.26
N PRO A 116 8.21 15.98 5.83
CA PRO A 116 7.13 16.93 6.01
C PRO A 116 6.53 17.26 4.64
N VAL A 117 5.25 16.91 4.47
CA VAL A 117 4.50 17.24 3.25
C VAL A 117 4.66 18.73 2.98
N PRO A 118 5.22 19.15 1.82
CA PRO A 118 5.27 20.56 1.49
C PRO A 118 3.84 21.08 1.48
N ARG A 119 3.48 21.86 2.50
CA ARG A 119 2.19 22.55 2.57
C ARG A 119 2.07 23.34 1.27
N LYS A 120 1.15 22.91 0.39
CA LYS A 120 0.86 23.62 -0.85
C LYS A 120 0.72 25.11 -0.49
N PRO A 121 1.44 26.03 -1.15
CA PRO A 121 1.24 27.44 -0.90
C PRO A 121 -0.23 27.71 -1.21
N VAL A 122 -0.97 28.16 -0.20
CA VAL A 122 -2.33 28.66 -0.39
C VAL A 122 -2.17 29.84 -1.34
N ARG A 123 -2.43 29.62 -2.63
CA ARG A 123 -2.63 30.69 -3.59
C ARG A 123 -3.85 31.43 -3.10
N ARG A 124 -3.64 32.49 -2.30
CA ARG A 124 -4.62 33.55 -2.12
C ARG A 124 -4.87 34.07 -3.52
N ARG A 125 -5.95 33.59 -4.15
CA ARG A 125 -6.53 34.24 -5.32
C ARG A 125 -6.75 35.68 -4.89
N GLY A 126 -5.95 36.59 -5.43
CA GLY A 126 -6.26 38.01 -5.41
C GLY A 126 -7.68 38.15 -5.95
N LEU A 127 -8.60 38.54 -5.08
CA LEU A 127 -9.87 39.08 -5.51
C LEU A 127 -9.52 40.31 -6.35
N ALA A 128 -9.76 40.18 -7.65
CA ALA A 128 -9.79 41.28 -8.58
C ALA A 128 -10.73 42.35 -8.00
N GLY A 129 -10.15 43.47 -7.57
CA GLY A 129 -10.90 44.71 -7.43
C GLY A 129 -11.24 45.20 -8.83
N VAL A 130 -12.49 45.02 -9.23
CA VAL A 130 -13.11 45.74 -10.33
C VAL A 130 -14.15 46.69 -9.72
N ALA A 131 -14.16 47.93 -10.24
CA ALA A 131 -15.04 49.07 -9.94
C ALA A 131 -14.64 49.88 -8.69
N GLN A 132 -14.40 51.20 -8.74
CA GLN A 132 -14.86 52.27 -9.64
C GLN A 132 -13.73 53.26 -9.97
#